data_AF-A0A2M7KMF4-F1
#
_entry.id   AF-A0A2M7KMF4-F1
#
_cell.length_a   1.000
_cell.length_b   1.000
_cell.length_c   1.000
_cell.angle_alpha   90.00
_cell.angle_beta   90.00
_cell.angle_gamma   90.00
#
_symmetry.space_group_name_H-M   'P 1'
#
loop_
_entity.id
_entity.type
_entity.pdbx_description
1 polymer ?
#
loop_
_entity_poly.entity_id
_entity_poly.type
_entity_poly.pdbx_seq_one_letter_code
_entity_poly.pdbx_strand_id
1 'polypeptide(L)'
;VYCGPSGTGQAVKTVNQLGMGLVAAAYLEAVAFGFLAGADPEAIIQGVGGDEDWRKHLASVARQARDGRADDILVKFPELPYFLREAKERGFQAPMTQALFEFLDAGPRDWVDNMDRPRVAFWHQLRACASAPLTAPTPTTRSSGTKP
;
A
#
# COMPACT_ATOMS: atom_id res chain seq x y z
N VAL A 1 12.07 -14.66 -22.97
CA VAL A 1 11.58 -13.69 -23.97
C VAL A 1 12.77 -12.89 -24.48
N TYR A 2 12.89 -12.63 -25.79
CA TYR A 2 13.91 -11.71 -26.30
C TYR A 2 13.54 -10.28 -25.88
N CYS A 3 14.39 -9.62 -25.11
CA CYS A 3 14.08 -8.33 -24.49
C CYS A 3 14.64 -7.13 -25.28
N GLY A 4 15.36 -7.34 -26.39
CA GLY A 4 16.07 -6.30 -27.14
C GLY A 4 17.60 -6.34 -26.98
N PRO A 5 18.31 -5.23 -27.22
CA PRO A 5 19.76 -5.12 -27.07
C PRO A 5 20.26 -5.39 -25.64
N SER A 6 21.58 -5.51 -25.46
CA SER A 6 22.17 -5.73 -24.13
C SER A 6 21.68 -4.68 -23.11
N GLY A 7 21.33 -5.13 -21.89
CA GLY A 7 20.82 -4.28 -20.81
C GLY A 7 19.29 -4.14 -20.74
N THR A 8 18.53 -4.59 -21.75
CA THR A 8 17.06 -4.54 -21.71
C THR A 8 16.42 -5.67 -20.88
N GLY A 9 17.13 -6.78 -20.69
CA GLY A 9 16.68 -7.86 -19.80
C GLY A 9 16.51 -7.40 -18.35
N GLN A 10 17.42 -6.56 -17.86
CA GLN A 10 17.33 -5.96 -16.53
C GLN A 10 16.16 -4.98 -16.45
N ALA A 11 15.95 -4.15 -17.48
CA ALA A 11 14.81 -3.23 -17.52
C ALA A 11 13.46 -3.97 -17.43
N VAL A 12 13.29 -5.09 -18.16
CA VAL A 12 12.08 -5.93 -18.07
C VAL A 12 11.89 -6.51 -16.67
N LYS A 13 12.97 -6.92 -16.00
CA LYS A 13 12.90 -7.39 -14.62
C LYS A 13 12.50 -6.27 -13.66
N THR A 14 13.06 -5.08 -13.82
CA THR A 14 12.70 -3.87 -13.06
C THR A 14 11.21 -3.55 -13.22
N VAL A 15 10.66 -3.62 -14.44
CA VAL A 15 9.22 -3.46 -14.69
C VAL A 15 8.40 -4.47 -13.90
N ASN A 16 8.77 -5.75 -13.91
CA ASN A 16 8.06 -6.77 -13.14
C ASN A 16 8.12 -6.50 -11.63
N GLN A 17 9.29 -6.16 -11.09
CA GLN A 17 9.45 -5.90 -9.65
C GLN A 17 8.68 -4.64 -9.21
N LEU A 18 8.73 -3.57 -9.99
CA LEU A 18 7.95 -2.35 -9.74
C LEU A 18 6.45 -2.64 -9.88
N GLY A 19 6.03 -3.42 -10.86
CA GLY A 19 4.63 -3.83 -11.01
C GLY A 19 4.12 -4.61 -9.80
N MET A 20 4.93 -5.50 -9.23
CA MET A 20 4.57 -6.19 -7.98
C MET A 20 4.56 -5.22 -6.78
N GLY A 21 5.60 -4.41 -6.60
CA GLY A 21 5.77 -3.57 -5.41
C GLY A 21 4.85 -2.35 -5.37
N LEU A 22 4.80 -1.56 -6.44
CA LEU A 22 4.01 -0.31 -6.51
C LEU A 22 2.50 -0.58 -6.53
N VAL A 23 2.05 -1.62 -7.24
CA VAL A 23 0.62 -1.96 -7.27
C VAL A 23 0.17 -2.51 -5.91
N ALA A 24 1.01 -3.32 -5.25
CA ALA A 24 0.74 -3.75 -3.88
C ALA A 24 0.68 -2.56 -2.91
N ALA A 25 1.59 -1.60 -3.03
CA ALA A 25 1.56 -0.36 -2.25
C ALA A 25 0.26 0.41 -2.51
N ALA A 26 -0.14 0.62 -3.77
CA ALA A 26 -1.38 1.32 -4.09
C ALA A 26 -2.62 0.66 -3.47
N TYR A 27 -2.71 -0.68 -3.49
CA TYR A 27 -3.81 -1.39 -2.83
C TYR A 27 -3.76 -1.30 -1.31
N LEU A 28 -2.57 -1.42 -0.70
CA LEU A 28 -2.39 -1.27 0.74
C LEU A 28 -2.83 0.12 1.21
N GLU A 29 -2.42 1.18 0.50
CA GLU A 29 -2.79 2.55 0.82
C GLU A 29 -4.30 2.79 0.67
N ALA A 30 -4.91 2.31 -0.41
CA ALA A 30 -6.35 2.41 -0.63
C ALA A 30 -7.17 1.67 0.47
N VAL A 31 -6.72 0.48 0.88
CA VAL A 31 -7.35 -0.27 1.98
C VAL A 31 -7.12 0.45 3.31
N ALA A 32 -5.90 0.92 3.57
CA ALA A 32 -5.57 1.64 4.79
C ALA A 32 -6.43 2.89 4.95
N PHE A 33 -6.72 3.61 3.87
CA PHE A 33 -7.62 4.77 3.90
C PHE A 33 -8.98 4.42 4.53
N GLY A 34 -9.62 3.33 4.08
CA GLY A 34 -10.89 2.88 4.65
C GLY A 34 -10.78 2.45 6.11
N PHE A 35 -9.74 1.69 6.46
CA PHE A 35 -9.48 1.25 7.83
C PHE A 35 -9.26 2.43 8.78
N LEU A 36 -8.42 3.39 8.38
CA LEU A 36 -8.09 4.57 9.17
C LEU A 36 -9.27 5.54 9.30
N ALA A 37 -10.16 5.56 8.31
CA ALA A 37 -11.44 6.27 8.38
C ALA A 37 -12.48 5.58 9.28
N GLY A 38 -12.17 4.41 9.84
CA GLY A 38 -13.05 3.67 10.74
C GLY A 38 -14.14 2.85 10.04
N ALA A 39 -14.00 2.57 8.74
CA ALA A 39 -14.91 1.69 8.04
C ALA A 39 -14.74 0.23 8.51
N ASP A 40 -15.85 -0.50 8.54
CA ASP A 40 -15.84 -1.95 8.81
C ASP A 40 -15.03 -2.68 7.72
N PRO A 41 -13.99 -3.47 8.09
CA PRO A 41 -13.22 -4.26 7.14
C PRO A 41 -14.06 -5.12 6.18
N GLU A 42 -15.18 -5.68 6.66
CA GLU A 42 -16.03 -6.52 5.82
C GLU A 42 -16.79 -5.67 4.78
N ALA A 43 -17.24 -4.48 5.17
CA ALA A 43 -17.83 -3.51 4.24
C ALA A 43 -16.82 -3.05 3.17
N ILE A 44 -15.54 -2.86 3.54
CA ILE A 44 -14.48 -2.57 2.57
C ILE A 44 -14.35 -3.71 1.56
N ILE A 45 -14.25 -4.96 2.02
CA ILE A 45 -14.12 -6.15 1.15
C ILE A 45 -15.30 -6.26 0.18
N GLN A 46 -16.52 -6.06 0.66
CA GLN A 46 -17.73 -6.11 -0.16
C GLN A 46 -17.80 -4.95 -1.17
N GLY A 47 -17.42 -3.74 -0.77
CA GLY A 47 -17.47 -2.55 -1.63
C GLY A 47 -16.44 -2.56 -2.76
N VAL A 48 -15.26 -3.16 -2.52
CA VAL A 48 -14.20 -3.24 -3.54
C VAL A 48 -14.22 -4.56 -4.34
N GLY A 49 -14.93 -5.57 -3.85
CA GLY A 49 -15.06 -6.88 -4.49
C GLY A 49 -15.68 -6.83 -5.89
N GLY A 50 -15.49 -7.91 -6.64
CA GLY A 50 -16.04 -8.10 -7.99
C GLY A 50 -15.21 -9.08 -8.81
N ASP A 51 -15.68 -9.38 -10.02
CA ASP A 51 -15.11 -10.45 -10.87
C ASP A 51 -13.93 -9.99 -11.74
N GLU A 52 -13.69 -8.69 -11.85
CA GLU A 52 -12.51 -8.14 -12.50
C GLU A 52 -11.24 -8.46 -11.69
N ASP A 53 -10.14 -8.79 -12.36
CA ASP A 53 -8.94 -9.30 -11.69
C ASP A 53 -8.32 -8.32 -10.69
N TRP A 54 -8.37 -7.00 -11.00
CA TRP A 54 -7.90 -5.98 -10.05
C TRP A 54 -8.77 -5.91 -8.80
N ARG A 55 -10.10 -6.13 -8.91
CA ARG A 55 -11.02 -6.19 -7.78
C ARG A 55 -10.76 -7.40 -6.90
N LYS A 56 -10.50 -8.57 -7.52
CA LYS A 56 -10.09 -9.77 -6.78
C LYS A 56 -8.81 -9.55 -5.99
N HIS A 57 -7.82 -8.88 -6.59
CA HIS A 57 -6.55 -8.55 -5.93
C HIS A 57 -6.75 -7.56 -4.78
N LEU A 58 -7.48 -6.46 -5.01
CA LEU A 58 -7.77 -5.47 -3.97
C LEU A 58 -8.55 -6.10 -2.80
N ALA A 59 -9.56 -6.92 -3.08
CA ALA A 59 -10.30 -7.65 -2.05
C ALA A 59 -9.39 -8.65 -1.29
N SER A 60 -8.38 -9.22 -1.94
CA SER A 60 -7.39 -10.08 -1.28
C SER A 60 -6.49 -9.30 -0.31
N VAL A 61 -6.09 -8.08 -0.68
CA VAL A 61 -5.34 -7.17 0.21
C VAL A 61 -6.21 -6.76 1.39
N ALA A 62 -7.47 -6.40 1.16
CA ALA A 62 -8.43 -6.05 2.22
C ALA A 62 -8.65 -7.20 3.21
N ARG A 63 -8.77 -8.45 2.72
CA ARG A 63 -8.83 -9.65 3.58
C ARG A 63 -7.56 -9.82 4.42
N GLN A 64 -6.37 -9.68 3.83
CA GLN A 64 -5.12 -9.76 4.57
C GLN A 64 -5.02 -8.67 5.65
N ALA A 65 -5.49 -7.45 5.37
CA ALA A 65 -5.56 -6.37 6.35
C ALA A 65 -6.50 -6.70 7.52
N ARG A 66 -7.71 -7.19 7.21
CA ARG A 66 -8.68 -7.66 8.21
C ARG A 66 -8.09 -8.76 9.10
N ASP A 67 -7.37 -9.71 8.49
CA ASP A 67 -6.78 -10.87 9.17
C ASP A 67 -5.48 -10.52 9.92
N GLY A 68 -5.05 -9.24 9.95
CA GLY A 68 -3.83 -8.82 10.64
C GLY A 68 -2.53 -9.20 9.93
N ARG A 69 -2.58 -9.50 8.63
CA ARG A 69 -1.46 -9.98 7.80
C ARG A 69 -1.01 -8.98 6.72
N ALA A 70 -1.51 -7.75 6.73
CA ALA A 70 -1.12 -6.76 5.72
C ALA A 70 0.37 -6.34 5.83
N ASP A 71 1.01 -6.50 6.99
CA ASP A 71 2.45 -6.25 7.16
C ASP A 71 3.34 -7.26 6.40
N ASP A 72 2.79 -8.40 5.99
CA ASP A 72 3.47 -9.43 5.21
C ASP A 72 3.50 -9.11 3.71
N ILE A 73 2.69 -8.14 3.26
CA ILE A 73 2.61 -7.76 1.85
C ILE A 73 3.85 -6.95 1.47
N LEU A 74 4.67 -7.52 0.58
CA LEU A 74 5.96 -6.94 0.19
C LEU A 74 5.81 -5.86 -0.89
N VAL A 75 6.24 -4.64 -0.57
CA VAL A 75 6.30 -3.50 -1.51
C VAL A 75 7.69 -3.28 -2.12
N LYS A 76 8.59 -4.27 -2.03
CA LYS A 76 9.96 -4.25 -2.58
C LYS A 76 10.86 -3.13 -2.03
N PHE A 77 10.68 -2.77 -0.75
CA PHE A 77 11.44 -1.71 -0.10
C PHE A 77 12.97 -1.82 -0.26
N PRO A 78 13.62 -2.97 0.02
CA PRO A 78 15.08 -3.08 -0.12
C PRO A 78 15.58 -2.87 -1.55
N GLU A 79 14.73 -3.05 -2.57
CA GLU A 79 15.09 -2.84 -3.97
C GLU A 79 14.80 -1.44 -4.51
N LEU A 80 13.95 -0.64 -3.84
CA LEU A 80 13.59 0.71 -4.32
C LEU A 80 14.83 1.59 -4.59
N PRO A 81 15.88 1.62 -3.74
CA PRO A 81 17.09 2.40 -4.02
C PRO A 81 17.80 1.99 -5.31
N TYR A 82 17.76 0.70 -5.67
CA TYR A 82 18.37 0.20 -6.90
C TYR A 82 17.60 0.66 -8.13
N PHE A 83 16.27 0.63 -8.07
CA PHE A 83 15.42 1.13 -9.16
C PHE A 83 15.56 2.64 -9.35
N LEU A 84 15.64 3.41 -8.26
CA LEU A 84 15.87 4.86 -8.31
C LEU A 84 17.23 5.21 -8.90
N ARG A 85 18.28 4.48 -8.50
CA ARG A 85 19.62 4.63 -9.09
C ARG A 85 19.61 4.32 -10.59
N GLU A 86 19.02 3.19 -10.99
CA GLU A 86 18.90 2.80 -12.40
C GLU A 86 18.14 3.86 -13.21
N ALA A 87 17.01 4.37 -12.69
CA ALA A 87 16.24 5.44 -13.36
C ALA A 87 17.09 6.70 -13.55
N LYS A 88 17.81 7.13 -12.49
CA LYS A 88 18.70 8.30 -12.55
C LYS A 88 19.83 8.13 -13.57
N GLU A 89 20.50 6.98 -13.57
CA GLU A 89 21.59 6.66 -14.52
C GLU A 89 21.12 6.67 -15.98
N ARG A 90 19.86 6.29 -16.21
CA ARG A 90 19.24 6.30 -17.54
C ARG A 90 18.55 7.61 -17.92
N GLY A 91 18.53 8.60 -17.01
CA GLY A 91 17.88 9.90 -17.23
C GLY A 91 16.35 9.86 -17.17
N PHE A 92 15.77 8.87 -16.50
CA PHE A 92 14.32 8.74 -16.29
C PHE A 92 13.90 9.26 -14.92
N GLN A 93 12.63 9.65 -14.81
CA GLN A 93 11.98 9.92 -13.53
C GLN A 93 11.15 8.72 -13.09
N ALA A 94 11.16 8.43 -11.79
CA ALA A 94 10.37 7.37 -11.17
C ALA A 94 9.59 7.93 -9.95
N PRO A 95 8.63 8.85 -10.17
CA PRO A 95 8.06 9.67 -9.10
C PRO A 95 7.33 8.86 -8.03
N MET A 96 6.54 7.85 -8.42
CA MET A 96 5.85 6.98 -7.44
C MET A 96 6.85 6.16 -6.62
N THR A 97 7.90 5.62 -7.26
CA THR A 97 8.97 4.88 -6.59
C THR A 97 9.71 5.77 -5.59
N GLN A 98 9.99 7.02 -5.96
CA GLN A 98 10.66 7.99 -5.11
C GLN A 98 9.82 8.30 -3.87
N ALA A 99 8.54 8.63 -4.07
CA ALA A 99 7.62 8.94 -2.98
C ALA A 99 7.45 7.75 -2.01
N LEU A 100 7.29 6.53 -2.54
CA LEU A 100 7.18 5.33 -1.72
C LEU A 100 8.47 5.09 -0.91
N PHE A 101 9.64 5.27 -1.52
CA PHE A 101 10.91 5.10 -0.84
C PHE A 101 11.07 6.13 0.29
N GLU A 102 10.85 7.41 0.02
CA GLU A 102 10.96 8.48 1.03
C GLU A 102 10.00 8.28 2.20
N PHE A 103 8.76 7.87 1.92
CA PHE A 103 7.78 7.58 2.96
C PHE A 103 8.21 6.42 3.88
N LEU A 104 8.77 5.36 3.30
CA LEU A 104 9.20 4.17 4.04
C LEU A 104 10.54 4.36 4.74
N ASP A 105 11.47 5.13 4.19
CA ASP A 105 12.85 5.23 4.71
C ASP A 105 12.89 5.81 6.14
N ALA A 106 11.88 6.60 6.50
CA ALA A 106 11.65 7.14 7.83
C ALA A 106 11.13 6.12 8.87
N GLY A 107 10.69 4.93 8.43
CA GLY A 107 10.07 3.92 9.28
C GLY A 107 11.04 2.94 9.95
N PRO A 108 10.56 2.17 10.95
CA PRO A 108 11.35 1.13 11.62
C PRO A 108 11.59 -0.07 10.70
N ARG A 109 12.79 -0.65 10.78
CA ARG A 109 13.25 -1.78 9.93
C ARG A 109 13.14 -3.12 10.65
N ASP A 110 12.02 -3.34 11.34
CA ASP A 110 11.81 -4.51 12.22
C ASP A 110 11.30 -5.76 11.48
N TRP A 111 11.01 -5.64 10.19
CA TRP A 111 10.56 -6.74 9.34
C TRP A 111 11.65 -7.19 8.38
N VAL A 112 11.49 -8.39 7.84
CA VAL A 112 12.35 -8.92 6.78
C VAL A 112 11.56 -9.25 5.52
N ASP A 113 12.19 -9.13 4.37
CA ASP A 113 11.63 -9.61 3.10
C ASP A 113 11.89 -11.11 2.87
N ASN A 114 11.56 -11.61 1.68
CA ASN A 114 11.73 -13.02 1.33
C ASN A 114 13.20 -13.46 1.11
N MET A 115 14.16 -12.56 1.33
CA MET A 115 15.61 -12.79 1.26
C MET A 115 16.29 -12.45 2.60
N ASP A 116 15.52 -12.39 3.70
CA ASP A 116 15.97 -12.03 5.04
C ASP A 116 16.61 -10.62 5.15
N ARG A 117 16.29 -9.72 4.21
CA ARG A 117 16.80 -8.33 4.25
C ARG A 117 15.88 -7.46 5.12
N PRO A 118 16.44 -6.61 6.00
CA PRO A 118 15.63 -5.66 6.77
C PRO A 118 14.78 -4.76 5.88
N ARG A 119 13.53 -4.58 6.26
CA ARG A 119 12.55 -3.74 5.56
C ARG A 119 11.62 -3.02 6.52
N VAL A 120 10.98 -1.99 6.00
CA VAL A 120 9.83 -1.35 6.65
C VAL A 120 8.55 -2.00 6.14
N ALA A 121 7.62 -2.35 7.05
CA ALA A 121 6.29 -2.79 6.67
C ALA A 121 5.43 -1.58 6.31
N PHE A 122 4.95 -1.53 5.06
CA PHE A 122 4.22 -0.36 4.56
C PHE A 122 2.89 -0.15 5.29
N TRP A 123 2.16 -1.23 5.56
CA TRP A 123 0.91 -1.19 6.32
C TRP A 123 1.12 -0.62 7.74
N HIS A 124 2.13 -1.10 8.46
CA HIS A 124 2.52 -0.55 9.76
C HIS A 124 2.84 0.94 9.66
N GLN A 125 3.67 1.35 8.70
CA GLN A 125 4.07 2.75 8.54
C GLN A 125 2.87 3.68 8.28
N LEU A 126 1.95 3.29 7.38
CA LEU A 126 0.71 4.02 7.11
C LEU A 126 -0.11 4.25 8.39
N ARG A 127 -0.21 3.23 9.23
CA ARG A 127 -0.96 3.29 10.49
C ARG A 127 -0.22 4.07 11.58
N ALA A 128 1.10 3.99 11.64
CA ALA A 128 1.91 4.73 12.61
C ALA A 128 1.90 6.24 12.33
N CYS A 129 1.83 6.64 11.05
CA CYS A 129 1.74 8.05 10.64
C CYS A 129 0.32 8.63 10.75
N ALA A 130 -0.70 7.79 10.96
CA ALA A 130 -2.07 8.26 11.13
C ALA A 130 -2.22 8.96 12.49
N SER A 131 -2.59 10.24 12.47
CA SER A 131 -3.02 10.94 13.69
C SER A 131 -4.32 10.28 14.21
N ALA A 132 -4.49 10.20 15.53
CA ALA A 132 -5.67 9.56 16.15
C ALA A 132 -6.99 10.04 15.53
N PRO A 133 -8.02 9.18 15.42
CA PRO A 133 -9.23 9.51 14.69
C PRO A 133 -9.92 10.74 15.29
N LEU A 134 -10.34 11.66 14.40
CA LEU A 134 -11.32 12.68 14.73
C LEU A 134 -12.53 11.98 15.34
N THR A 135 -12.81 12.25 16.61
CA THR A 135 -13.93 11.67 17.35
C THR A 135 -15.22 11.87 16.57
N ALA A 136 -15.98 10.78 16.37
CA ALA A 136 -17.25 10.81 15.64
C ALA A 136 -18.21 11.87 16.24
N PRO A 137 -18.97 12.61 15.42
CA PRO A 137 -19.93 13.57 15.94
C PRO A 137 -20.99 12.86 16.79
N THR A 138 -21.16 13.36 18.02
CA THR A 138 -22.19 12.91 18.96
C THR A 138 -23.57 12.99 18.29
N PRO A 139 -24.42 11.94 18.36
CA PRO A 139 -25.75 12.00 17.79
C PRO A 139 -26.56 13.07 18.52
N THR A 140 -26.92 14.15 17.81
CA THR A 140 -27.83 15.17 18.31
C THR A 140 -29.20 14.54 18.55
N THR A 141 -29.53 14.33 19.83
CA THR A 141 -30.88 13.97 20.27
C THR A 141 -31.84 15.06 19.82
N ARG A 142 -32.67 14.78 18.82
CA ARG A 142 -33.84 15.61 18.52
C ARG A 142 -34.82 15.47 19.68
N SER A 143 -34.91 16.51 20.50
CA SER A 143 -36.03 16.73 21.40
C SER A 143 -37.31 16.84 20.57
N SER A 144 -38.18 15.84 20.64
CA SER A 144 -39.56 15.93 20.20
C SER A 144 -40.32 16.80 21.21
N GLY A 145 -40.33 18.11 20.97
CA GLY A 145 -41.21 19.03 21.70
C GLY A 145 -42.67 18.74 21.35
N THR A 146 -43.42 18.23 22.32
CA THR A 146 -44.88 18.23 22.34
C THR A 146 -45.38 19.67 22.27
N LYS A 147 -46.34 19.96 21.41
CA LYS A 147 -47.16 21.19 21.49
C LYS A 147 -48.61 20.81 21.78
N PRO A 148 -49.32 21.65 22.56
CA PRO A 148 -50.65 21.38 23.10
C PRO A 148 -51.76 21.41 22.04
#